data_AF-A0A381VWV5-F1
#
_entry.id   AF-A0A381VWV5-F1
#
_cell.length_a   1.000
_cell.length_b   1.000
_cell.length_c   1.000
_cell.angle_alpha   90.00
_cell.angle_beta   90.00
_cell.angle_gamma   90.00
#
_symmetry.space_group_name_H-M   'P 1'
#
loop_
_entity.id
_entity.type
_entity.pdbx_description
1 polymer ?
#
loop_
_entity_poly.entity_id
_entity_poly.type
_entity_poly.pdbx_seq_one_letter_code
_entity_poly.pdbx_strand_id
1 'polypeptide(L)'
;MTINKHTDMMDPPTGKSVLGTSTKPFNDLEKSVISTLDEDKVNDLAKCLFTLNNRRYGPIAGAYVVVCTVEGKEWCVGQLNADRAKPLILFEDKVFNTTEGAQAEAVRLKEERGESVPCRNH
;
A
#
# COMPACT_ATOMS: atom_id res chain seq x y z
N MET A 1 -8.38 -5.28 23.21
CA MET A 1 -7.04 -5.10 22.62
C MET A 1 -7.08 -5.72 21.24
N THR A 2 -7.03 -4.91 20.19
CA THR A 2 -7.08 -5.42 18.82
C THR A 2 -5.67 -5.86 18.47
N ILE A 3 -5.39 -7.15 18.65
CA ILE A 3 -4.12 -7.76 18.27
C ILE A 3 -4.03 -7.61 16.75
N ASN A 4 -3.05 -6.85 16.25
CA ASN A 4 -2.80 -6.77 14.81
C ASN A 4 -2.50 -8.18 14.30
N LYS A 5 -3.31 -8.67 13.36
CA LYS A 5 -3.07 -9.97 12.70
C LYS A 5 -1.88 -9.95 11.73
N HIS A 6 -1.27 -8.79 11.51
CA HIS A 6 -0.12 -8.61 10.63
C HIS A 6 1.16 -8.52 11.47
N THR A 7 1.97 -9.58 11.43
CA THR A 7 3.28 -9.69 12.09
C THR A 7 4.31 -8.64 11.65
N ASP A 8 4.02 -7.92 10.55
CA ASP A 8 4.93 -6.99 9.89
C ASP A 8 4.65 -5.51 10.24
N MET A 9 3.83 -5.25 11.25
CA MET A 9 3.43 -3.90 11.68
C MET A 9 3.75 -3.69 13.15
N MET A 10 4.38 -2.56 13.49
CA MET A 10 4.51 -2.16 14.90
C MET A 10 3.15 -1.76 15.46
N ASP A 11 2.76 -2.37 16.58
CA ASP A 11 1.59 -1.93 17.33
C ASP A 11 1.83 -0.53 17.91
N PRO A 12 0.83 0.35 17.87
CA PRO A 12 0.94 1.64 18.53
C PRO A 12 1.17 1.47 20.04
N PRO A 13 2.08 2.24 20.67
CA PRO A 13 2.33 2.17 22.10
C PRO A 13 1.05 2.40 22.89
N THR A 14 0.86 1.66 23.99
CA THR A 14 -0.32 1.78 24.84
C THR A 14 -0.55 3.23 25.26
N GLY A 15 -1.76 3.75 25.01
CA GLY A 15 -2.15 5.13 25.34
C GLY A 15 -1.75 6.20 24.31
N LYS A 16 -1.12 5.83 23.18
CA LYS A 16 -0.77 6.76 22.10
C LYS A 16 -1.54 6.44 20.82
N SER A 17 -2.21 7.45 20.25
CA SER A 17 -2.84 7.37 18.93
C SER A 17 -1.83 7.73 17.84
N VAL A 18 -0.86 6.86 17.59
CA VAL A 18 0.13 7.03 16.50
C VAL A 18 -0.19 6.02 15.40
N LEU A 19 -0.05 6.42 14.13
CA LEU A 19 -0.18 5.51 13.00
C LEU A 19 0.89 4.41 13.09
N GLY A 20 0.49 3.15 13.00
CA GLY A 20 1.40 2.02 12.92
C GLY A 20 2.32 2.15 11.69
N THR A 21 3.56 1.67 11.86
CA THR A 21 4.58 1.65 10.80
C THR A 21 5.04 0.22 10.59
N SER A 22 5.21 -0.17 9.33
CA SER A 22 5.69 -1.47 8.93
C SER A 22 7.13 -1.64 9.37
N THR A 23 7.46 -2.83 9.86
CA THR A 23 8.83 -3.21 10.23
C THR A 23 9.67 -3.58 9.00
N LYS A 24 9.05 -3.70 7.81
CA LYS A 24 9.75 -4.04 6.58
C LYS A 24 10.41 -2.80 5.98
N PRO A 25 11.69 -2.89 5.57
CA PRO A 25 12.33 -1.82 4.82
C PRO A 25 11.64 -1.64 3.46
N PHE A 26 11.83 -0.45 2.87
CA PHE A 26 11.45 -0.22 1.48
C PHE A 26 12.29 -1.09 0.54
N ASN A 27 11.65 -1.68 -0.46
CA ASN A 27 12.36 -2.24 -1.60
C ASN A 27 12.81 -1.12 -2.55
N ASP A 28 13.60 -1.46 -3.57
CA ASP A 28 14.26 -0.45 -4.40
C ASP A 28 13.26 0.29 -5.31
N LEU A 29 12.18 -0.39 -5.73
CA LEU A 29 11.07 0.24 -6.48
C LEU A 29 10.32 1.26 -5.62
N GLU A 30 9.98 0.89 -4.39
CA GLU A 30 9.28 1.76 -3.45
C GLU A 30 10.13 2.98 -3.08
N LYS A 31 11.45 2.79 -2.86
CA LYS A 31 12.37 3.91 -2.63
C LYS A 31 12.35 4.87 -3.81
N SER A 32 12.51 4.36 -5.04
CA SER A 32 12.55 5.18 -6.25
C SER A 32 11.28 6.01 -6.43
N VAL A 33 10.11 5.41 -6.16
CA VAL A 33 8.82 6.09 -6.31
C VAL A 33 8.58 7.08 -5.17
N ILE A 34 8.85 6.69 -3.92
CA ILE A 34 8.50 7.49 -2.74
C ILE A 34 9.52 8.60 -2.46
N SER A 35 10.81 8.40 -2.75
CA SER A 35 11.86 9.40 -2.43
C SER A 35 11.70 10.72 -3.17
N THR A 36 10.94 10.75 -4.26
CA THR A 36 10.67 11.95 -5.05
C THR A 36 9.42 12.70 -4.60
N LEU A 37 8.65 12.14 -3.66
CA LEU A 37 7.39 12.70 -3.18
C LEU A 37 7.61 13.56 -1.93
N ASP A 38 6.74 14.55 -1.76
CA ASP A 38 6.68 15.39 -0.57
C ASP A 38 6.25 14.57 0.66
N GLU A 39 7.05 14.61 1.72
CA GLU A 39 6.84 13.80 2.94
C GLU A 39 5.53 14.15 3.66
N ASP A 40 5.12 15.42 3.67
CA ASP A 40 3.87 15.84 4.30
C ASP A 40 2.67 15.33 3.51
N LYS A 41 2.75 15.34 2.17
CA LYS A 41 1.72 14.74 1.29
C LYS A 41 1.64 13.23 1.45
N VAL A 42 2.78 12.55 1.58
CA VAL A 42 2.85 11.10 1.85
C VAL A 42 2.19 10.77 3.19
N ASN A 43 2.46 11.56 4.22
CA ASN A 43 1.84 11.40 5.52
C ASN A 43 0.32 11.66 5.50
N ASP A 44 -0.15 12.66 4.76
CA ASP A 44 -1.58 12.91 4.59
C ASP A 44 -2.27 11.78 3.81
N LEU A 45 -1.61 11.23 2.79
CA LEU A 45 -2.07 10.03 2.09
C LEU A 45 -2.22 8.86 3.07
N ALA A 46 -1.24 8.62 3.94
CA ALA A 46 -1.31 7.54 4.93
C ALA A 46 -2.52 7.66 5.88
N LYS A 47 -2.88 8.87 6.31
CA LYS A 47 -4.09 9.11 7.13
C LYS A 47 -5.37 8.77 6.36
N CYS A 48 -5.42 9.14 5.07
CA CYS A 48 -6.54 8.78 4.19
C CYS A 48 -6.63 7.26 4.03
N LEU A 49 -5.51 6.57 3.77
CA LEU A 49 -5.44 5.12 3.63
C LEU A 49 -5.86 4.40 4.91
N PHE A 50 -5.43 4.89 6.09
CA PHE A 50 -5.88 4.37 7.38
C PHE A 50 -7.40 4.46 7.55
N THR A 51 -7.99 5.59 7.16
CA THR A 51 -9.44 5.78 7.19
C THR A 51 -10.15 4.84 6.21
N LEU A 52 -9.61 4.69 5.00
CA LEU A 52 -10.13 3.77 3.99
C LEU A 52 -10.02 2.30 4.40
N ASN A 53 -9.03 1.94 5.22
CA ASN A 53 -8.86 0.58 5.72
C ASN A 53 -9.67 0.26 6.99
N ASN A 54 -10.74 1.02 7.27
CA ASN A 54 -11.54 0.92 8.49
C ASN A 54 -10.71 1.09 9.77
N ARG A 55 -9.78 2.06 9.76
CA ARG A 55 -8.87 2.35 10.88
C ARG A 55 -8.02 1.13 11.26
N ARG A 56 -7.64 0.32 10.28
CA ARG A 56 -6.70 -0.79 10.42
C ARG A 56 -5.41 -0.47 9.69
N TYR A 57 -4.30 -0.91 10.26
CA TYR A 57 -2.99 -0.76 9.66
C TYR A 57 -2.72 -1.88 8.65
N GLY A 58 -1.83 -1.60 7.71
CA GLY A 58 -1.34 -2.61 6.76
C GLY A 58 -2.04 -2.57 5.39
N PRO A 59 -1.75 -3.56 4.53
CA PRO A 59 -2.22 -3.59 3.16
C PRO A 59 -3.75 -3.53 3.08
N ILE A 60 -4.26 -2.71 2.17
CA ILE A 60 -5.70 -2.55 1.96
C ILE A 60 -6.17 -3.61 0.96
N ALA A 61 -6.94 -4.57 1.45
CA ALA A 61 -7.51 -5.64 0.62
C ALA A 61 -8.24 -5.06 -0.59
N GLY A 62 -7.99 -5.61 -1.78
CA GLY A 62 -8.67 -5.21 -3.02
C GLY A 62 -8.29 -3.85 -3.58
N ALA A 63 -7.39 -3.09 -2.93
CA ALA A 63 -6.90 -1.78 -3.37
C ALA A 63 -5.56 -1.90 -4.12
N TYR A 64 -5.61 -2.61 -5.24
CA TYR A 64 -4.47 -2.76 -6.16
C TYR A 64 -4.27 -1.50 -6.99
N VAL A 65 -3.02 -1.16 -7.26
CA VAL A 65 -2.63 0.00 -8.05
C VAL A 65 -1.55 -0.39 -9.05
N VAL A 66 -1.43 0.40 -10.11
CA VAL A 66 -0.37 0.28 -11.10
C VAL A 66 0.42 1.59 -11.06
N VAL A 67 1.73 1.48 -10.90
CA VAL A 67 2.63 2.64 -10.77
C VAL A 67 3.67 2.57 -11.87
N CYS A 68 3.85 3.69 -12.56
CA CYS A 68 4.93 3.88 -13.51
C CYS A 68 6.24 4.00 -12.74
N THR A 69 7.12 3.00 -12.84
CA THR A 69 8.44 2.98 -12.19
C THR A 69 9.50 3.61 -13.08
N VAL A 70 9.35 3.47 -14.40
CA VAL A 70 10.16 4.15 -15.41
C VAL A 70 9.23 4.79 -16.43
N GLU A 71 9.33 6.11 -16.57
CA GLU A 71 8.46 6.91 -17.41
C GLU A 71 8.31 6.32 -18.83
N GLY A 72 7.08 5.94 -19.18
CA GLY A 72 6.72 5.43 -20.50
C GLY A 72 7.31 4.07 -20.87
N LYS A 73 7.95 3.37 -19.93
CA LYS A 73 8.63 2.09 -20.20
C LYS A 73 8.20 0.97 -19.27
N GLU A 74 7.98 1.27 -17.99
CA GLU A 74 7.82 0.24 -16.98
C GLU A 74 6.72 0.59 -15.99
N TRP A 75 5.83 -0.39 -15.77
CA TRP A 75 4.71 -0.31 -14.84
C TRP A 75 4.75 -1.49 -13.89
N CYS A 76 4.77 -1.19 -12.59
CA CYS A 76 4.74 -2.17 -11.54
C CYS A 76 3.36 -2.23 -10.90
N VAL A 77 2.87 -3.45 -10.67
CA VAL A 77 1.67 -3.67 -9.86
C VAL A 77 2.03 -3.57 -8.39
N GLY A 78 1.13 -2.99 -7.61
CA GLY A 78 1.27 -2.87 -6.18
C GLY A 78 -0.07 -2.85 -5.46
N GLN A 79 0.00 -2.58 -4.16
CA GLN A 79 -1.15 -2.48 -3.27
C GLN A 79 -0.99 -1.26 -2.35
N LEU A 80 -2.08 -0.54 -2.13
CA LEU A 80 -2.11 0.53 -1.15
C LEU A 80 -1.97 -0.03 0.27
N ASN A 81 -1.23 0.68 1.12
CA ASN A 81 -0.90 0.25 2.46
C ASN A 81 -1.24 1.36 3.46
N ALA A 82 -2.05 1.06 4.46
CA ALA A 82 -2.40 1.99 5.53
C ALA A 82 -1.23 2.11 6.53
N ASP A 83 -0.21 2.86 6.12
CA ASP A 83 1.07 2.99 6.81
C ASP A 83 1.65 4.40 6.57
N ARG A 84 2.17 5.01 7.64
CA ARG A 84 2.72 6.37 7.60
C ARG A 84 3.95 6.49 6.72
N ALA A 85 4.87 5.53 6.81
CA ALA A 85 6.12 5.57 6.07
C ALA A 85 5.94 4.96 4.68
N LYS A 86 5.18 3.87 4.60
CA LYS A 86 5.08 3.02 3.42
C LYS A 86 3.65 2.96 2.89
N PRO A 87 3.10 4.05 2.32
CA PRO A 87 1.69 4.10 1.86
C PRO A 87 1.40 3.19 0.66
N LEU A 88 2.45 2.63 0.05
CA LEU A 88 2.41 1.84 -1.17
C LEU A 88 3.37 0.65 -1.03
N ILE A 89 2.92 -0.52 -1.45
CA ILE A 89 3.73 -1.73 -1.57
C ILE A 89 3.80 -2.09 -3.05
N LEU A 90 5.00 -2.16 -3.62
CA LEU A 90 5.21 -2.57 -5.01
C LEU A 90 5.67 -4.04 -5.06
N PHE A 91 5.09 -4.81 -5.97
CA PHE A 91 5.42 -6.23 -6.16
C PHE A 91 6.53 -6.35 -7.21
N GLU A 92 7.76 -6.58 -6.75
CA GLU A 92 8.96 -6.63 -7.61
C GLU A 92 8.91 -7.73 -8.67
N ASP A 93 8.06 -8.75 -8.50
CA ASP A 93 7.81 -9.83 -9.45
C ASP A 93 6.69 -9.52 -10.46
N LYS A 94 6.09 -8.33 -10.42
CA LYS A 94 4.92 -7.93 -11.22
C LYS A 94 5.19 -6.63 -11.99
N VAL A 95 6.25 -6.67 -12.80
CA VAL A 95 6.71 -5.55 -13.62
C VAL A 95 6.37 -5.81 -15.09
N PHE A 96 5.82 -4.79 -15.76
CA PHE A 96 5.28 -4.88 -17.12
C PHE A 96 5.77 -3.72 -17.98
N ASN A 97 5.86 -3.97 -19.29
CA ASN A 97 6.25 -2.97 -20.29
C ASN A 97 5.05 -2.18 -20.85
N THR A 98 3.83 -2.45 -20.38
CA THR A 98 2.61 -1.76 -20.80
C THR A 98 1.69 -1.53 -19.62
N THR A 99 0.93 -0.44 -19.67
CA THR A 99 -0.06 -0.12 -18.61
C THR A 99 -1.18 -1.15 -18.59
N GLU A 100 -1.63 -1.60 -19.77
CA GLU A 100 -2.74 -2.53 -19.93
C GLU A 100 -2.42 -3.91 -19.34
N GLY A 101 -1.18 -4.39 -19.52
CA GLY A 101 -0.71 -5.65 -18.94
C GLY A 101 -0.68 -5.60 -17.42
N ALA A 102 -0.15 -4.51 -16.86
CA ALA A 102 -0.13 -4.30 -15.41
C ALA A 102 -1.55 -4.16 -14.82
N GLN A 103 -2.45 -3.45 -15.51
CA GLN A 103 -3.84 -3.30 -15.07
C GLN A 103 -4.59 -4.64 -15.08
N ALA A 104 -4.41 -5.44 -16.15
CA ALA A 104 -4.99 -6.77 -16.22
C ALA A 104 -4.49 -7.67 -15.08
N GLU A 105 -3.20 -7.59 -14.76
CA GLU A 105 -2.61 -8.34 -13.64
C GLU A 105 -3.15 -7.87 -12.28
N ALA A 106 -3.31 -6.56 -12.08
CA ALA A 106 -3.91 -6.02 -10.85
C ALA A 106 -5.35 -6.52 -10.65
N VAL A 107 -6.15 -6.60 -11.73
CA VAL A 107 -7.51 -7.18 -11.70
C VAL A 107 -7.44 -8.68 -11.38
N ARG A 108 -6.54 -9.41 -12.04
CA ARG A 108 -6.34 -10.85 -11.80
C ARG A 108 -5.99 -11.15 -10.34
N LEU A 109 -5.07 -10.39 -9.74
CA LEU A 109 -4.68 -10.53 -8.34
C LEU A 109 -5.85 -10.28 -7.39
N LYS A 110 -6.68 -9.26 -7.70
CA LYS A 110 -7.87 -8.94 -6.93
C LYS A 110 -8.88 -10.10 -6.95
N GLU A 111 -9.11 -10.67 -8.12
CA GLU A 111 -10.02 -11.81 -8.31
C GLU A 111 -9.48 -13.08 -7.66
N GLU A 112 -8.20 -13.41 -7.87
CA GLU A 112 -7.53 -14.59 -7.33
C GLU A 112 -7.57 -14.62 -5.79
N ARG A 113 -7.36 -13.47 -5.16
CA ARG A 113 -7.37 -13.36 -3.69
C ARG A 113 -8.78 -13.20 -3.11
N GLY A 114 -9.80 -13.07 -3.96
CA GLY A 114 -11.19 -12.87 -3.54
C GLY A 114 -11.38 -11.62 -2.66
N GLU A 115 -10.53 -10.62 -2.85
CA GLU A 115 -10.50 -9.44 -1.99
C GLU A 115 -11.48 -8.38 -2.46
N SER A 116 -12.28 -7.86 -1.54
CA SER A 116 -13.09 -6.67 -1.74
C SER A 116 -12.45 -5.47 -1.05
N VAL A 117 -12.59 -4.31 -1.67
CA VAL A 117 -12.18 -3.04 -1.05
C VAL A 117 -13.00 -2.86 0.23
N PRO A 118 -12.40 -2.51 1.38
CA PRO A 118 -13.13 -2.37 2.63
C PRO A 118 -14.32 -1.41 2.47
N CYS A 119 -15.52 -1.86 2.84
CA CYS A 119 -16.68 -0.98 2.92
C CYS A 119 -16.39 0.13 3.96
N ARG A 120 -16.64 1.39 3.59
CA ARG A 120 -16.53 2.52 4.52
C ARG A 120 -17.54 2.34 5.65
N ASN A 121 -17.06 2.20 6.88
CA ASN A 121 -17.91 2.33 8.05
C ASN A 121 -18.42 3.77 8.13
N HIS A 122 -19.74 3.97 7.98
CA HIS A 122 -20.42 5.24 8.25
C HIS A 122 -20.40 5.58 9.74
#